data_AF-A0A9P6YQR1-F1
#
_entry.id   AF-A0A9P6YQR1-F1
#
_cell.length_a   1.000
_cell.length_b   1.000
_cell.length_c   1.000
_cell.angle_alpha   90.00
_cell.angle_beta   90.00
_cell.angle_gamma   90.00
#
_symmetry.space_group_name_H-M   'P 1'
#
loop_
_entity.id
_entity.type
_entity.pdbx_description
1 polymer ?
#
loop_
_entity_poly.entity_id
_entity_poly.type
_entity_poly.pdbx_seq_one_letter_code
_entity_poly.pdbx_strand_id
1 'polypeptide(L)'
;MSYDSNAGPSTRDNGIALPDAEHYEDMIRARLAMDKNMQMVIAENQTYRPKNTTAAYKSKQREWFEWCANKEKAADGAIVYDAKLAFFLKDYALTRGNKFKKNADGSPAPLGRESVLAYVKAVVDLYHQQVEAGFNKHTMARGPIVKRFLDTHTKKETRRKRTEYEDRGKNTLNDGYTDQELLRINQYFLVQNNIFSLRNKVCFSMSHAMLMRSETALGTQLPDLLIMELKNQGPSSCFAIVATITFGKTNKDGKIQYGSALRHRDVEVCPHGAFAQYFFSLFHHQNLPFPNFSTRRDCQDL
;
A
#
# COMPACT_ATOMS: atom_id res chain seq x y z
N MET A 1 -82.84 37.03 -3.80
CA MET A 1 -81.76 36.45 -4.64
C MET A 1 -80.97 35.51 -3.76
N SER A 2 -81.06 34.22 -4.08
CA SER A 2 -80.43 33.10 -3.38
C SER A 2 -78.90 33.22 -3.46
N TYR A 3 -78.21 33.08 -2.33
CA TYR A 3 -76.79 32.78 -2.33
C TYR A 3 -76.65 31.31 -1.94
N ASP A 4 -76.46 30.46 -2.94
CA ASP A 4 -76.21 29.04 -2.79
C ASP A 4 -74.83 28.79 -2.15
N SER A 5 -74.87 28.21 -0.96
CA SER A 5 -73.75 27.60 -0.27
C SER A 5 -73.42 26.25 -0.92
N ASN A 6 -72.48 26.23 -1.86
CA ASN A 6 -71.94 24.99 -2.43
C ASN A 6 -70.59 24.66 -1.78
N ALA A 7 -70.64 24.05 -0.59
CA ALA A 7 -69.50 23.37 0.01
C ALA A 7 -69.42 21.94 -0.57
N GLY A 8 -68.48 21.71 -1.48
CA GLY A 8 -68.18 20.37 -1.99
C GLY A 8 -67.58 19.48 -0.90
N PRO A 9 -67.76 18.15 -0.94
CA PRO A 9 -67.19 17.26 0.06
C PRO A 9 -65.67 17.22 -0.08
N SER A 10 -64.97 17.61 0.99
CA SER A 10 -63.53 17.42 1.15
C SER A 10 -63.25 15.94 1.41
N THR A 11 -62.94 15.17 0.38
CA THR A 11 -62.32 13.84 0.50
C THR A 11 -60.84 13.92 0.13
N ARG A 12 -60.04 14.46 1.05
CA ARG A 12 -58.62 14.10 1.13
C ARG A 12 -58.48 13.05 2.21
N ASP A 13 -58.73 11.80 1.82
CA ASP A 13 -58.35 10.63 2.59
C ASP A 13 -56.81 10.53 2.55
N ASN A 14 -56.16 11.21 3.50
CA ASN A 14 -54.73 11.10 3.73
C ASN A 14 -54.44 9.87 4.62
N GLY A 15 -55.08 8.74 4.32
CA GLY A 15 -54.75 7.46 4.93
C GLY A 15 -53.34 7.05 4.50
N ILE A 16 -52.35 7.32 5.35
CA ILE A 16 -51.04 6.67 5.24
C ILE A 16 -51.32 5.18 5.47
N ALA A 17 -51.42 4.40 4.39
CA ALA A 17 -51.57 2.96 4.49
C ALA A 17 -50.34 2.40 5.22
N LEU A 18 -50.55 1.97 6.46
CA LEU A 18 -49.53 1.25 7.23
C LEU A 18 -49.22 -0.03 6.46
N PRO A 19 -47.93 -0.37 6.25
CA PRO A 19 -47.57 -1.60 5.56
C PRO A 19 -48.23 -2.82 6.22
N ASP A 20 -48.63 -3.80 5.43
CA ASP A 20 -49.19 -5.05 5.96
C ASP A 20 -48.11 -5.89 6.68
N ALA A 21 -48.54 -6.89 7.45
CA ALA A 21 -47.63 -7.73 8.22
C ALA A 21 -46.62 -8.48 7.33
N GLU A 22 -47.04 -8.85 6.12
CA GLU A 22 -46.19 -9.52 5.12
C GLU A 22 -45.06 -8.59 4.65
N HIS A 23 -45.37 -7.30 4.42
CA HIS A 23 -44.36 -6.28 4.12
C HIS A 23 -43.35 -6.10 5.25
N TYR A 24 -43.79 -6.12 6.51
CA TYR A 24 -42.86 -6.04 7.65
C TYR A 24 -41.97 -7.28 7.76
N GLU A 25 -42.51 -8.48 7.54
CA GLU A 25 -41.73 -9.71 7.50
C GLU A 25 -40.72 -9.71 6.35
N ASP A 26 -41.10 -9.20 5.17
CA ASP A 26 -40.21 -9.02 4.03
C ASP A 26 -39.10 -8.01 4.32
N MET A 27 -39.42 -6.89 4.98
CA MET A 27 -38.42 -5.92 5.43
C MET A 27 -37.42 -6.53 6.41
N ILE A 28 -37.89 -7.33 7.37
CA ILE A 28 -37.02 -8.02 8.34
C ILE A 28 -36.14 -9.05 7.63
N ARG A 29 -36.70 -9.85 6.71
CA ARG A 29 -35.94 -10.81 5.88
C ARG A 29 -34.88 -10.11 5.04
N ALA A 30 -35.24 -9.02 4.36
CA ALA A 30 -34.32 -8.22 3.57
C ALA A 30 -33.19 -7.64 4.43
N ARG A 31 -33.51 -7.14 5.63
CA ARG A 31 -32.51 -6.60 6.55
C ARG A 31 -31.53 -7.68 7.04
N LEU A 32 -32.05 -8.84 7.44
CA LEU A 32 -31.23 -9.99 7.86
C LEU A 32 -30.33 -10.47 6.71
N ALA A 33 -30.83 -10.50 5.48
CA ALA A 33 -30.04 -10.86 4.31
C ALA A 33 -28.91 -9.84 4.04
N MET A 34 -29.19 -8.53 4.18
CA MET A 34 -28.17 -7.47 4.07
C MET A 34 -27.10 -7.60 5.15
N ASP A 35 -27.49 -7.83 6.41
CA ASP A 35 -26.55 -7.99 7.52
C ASP A 35 -25.69 -9.25 7.33
N LYS A 36 -26.27 -10.36 6.85
CA LYS A 36 -25.53 -11.59 6.50
C LYS A 36 -24.52 -11.36 5.37
N ASN A 37 -24.93 -10.65 4.30
CA ASN A 37 -24.03 -10.30 3.20
C ASN A 37 -22.88 -9.41 3.68
N MET A 38 -23.17 -8.42 4.52
CA MET A 38 -22.15 -7.55 5.14
C MET A 38 -21.12 -8.39 5.90
N GLN A 39 -21.55 -9.33 6.75
CA GLN A 39 -20.65 -10.22 7.49
C GLN A 39 -19.80 -11.10 6.56
N MET A 40 -20.37 -11.63 5.48
CA MET A 40 -19.63 -12.42 4.49
C MET A 40 -18.53 -11.63 3.79
N VAL A 41 -18.84 -10.45 3.28
CA VAL A 41 -17.86 -9.57 2.59
C VAL A 41 -16.68 -9.23 3.50
N ILE A 42 -16.96 -9.05 4.79
CA ILE A 42 -15.94 -8.73 5.80
C ILE A 42 -15.05 -9.93 6.08
N ALA A 43 -15.63 -11.11 6.30
CA ALA A 43 -14.89 -12.35 6.52
C ALA A 43 -13.96 -12.66 5.32
N GLU A 44 -14.47 -12.48 4.10
CA GLU A 44 -13.69 -12.64 2.87
C GLU A 44 -12.53 -11.63 2.81
N ASN A 45 -12.78 -10.34 3.11
CA ASN A 45 -11.71 -9.33 3.15
C ASN A 45 -10.60 -9.68 4.16
N GLN A 46 -10.96 -10.27 5.30
CA GLN A 46 -9.99 -10.73 6.29
C GLN A 46 -9.12 -11.87 5.76
N THR A 47 -9.65 -12.78 4.93
CA THR A 47 -8.84 -13.86 4.32
C THR A 47 -7.83 -13.35 3.30
N TYR A 48 -8.12 -12.26 2.59
CA TYR A 48 -7.20 -11.64 1.62
C TYR A 48 -6.17 -10.69 2.26
N ARG A 49 -6.24 -10.46 3.58
CA ARG A 49 -5.30 -9.58 4.26
C ARG A 49 -3.90 -10.21 4.32
N PRO A 50 -2.84 -9.51 3.89
CA PRO A 50 -1.48 -10.03 4.01
C PRO A 50 -1.08 -10.33 5.47
N LYS A 51 -0.48 -11.50 5.71
CA LYS A 51 -0.04 -11.97 7.04
C LYS A 51 0.77 -10.92 7.82
N ASN A 52 1.69 -10.24 7.13
CA ASN A 52 2.53 -9.19 7.71
C ASN A 52 1.73 -7.97 8.17
N THR A 53 0.66 -7.61 7.44
CA THR A 53 -0.23 -6.51 7.84
C THR A 53 -1.00 -6.89 9.10
N THR A 54 -1.51 -8.12 9.18
CA THR A 54 -2.21 -8.63 10.36
C THR A 54 -1.32 -8.61 11.60
N ALA A 55 -0.09 -9.11 11.51
CA ALA A 55 0.87 -9.07 12.61
C ALA A 55 1.19 -7.63 13.06
N ALA A 56 1.43 -6.74 12.09
CA ALA A 56 1.74 -5.33 12.37
C ALA A 56 0.57 -4.56 13.00
N TYR A 57 -0.68 -4.93 12.68
CA TYR A 57 -1.88 -4.37 13.30
C TYR A 57 -2.05 -4.89 14.71
N LYS A 58 -2.01 -6.22 14.92
CA LYS A 58 -2.14 -6.84 16.25
C LYS A 58 -1.19 -6.23 17.29
N SER A 59 0.06 -5.95 16.91
CA SER A 59 1.02 -5.29 17.80
C SER A 59 0.57 -3.90 18.24
N LYS A 60 -0.03 -3.10 17.35
CA LYS A 60 -0.48 -1.72 17.64
C LYS A 60 -1.82 -1.70 18.36
N GLN A 61 -2.68 -2.65 18.03
CA GLN A 61 -3.95 -2.89 18.71
C GLN A 61 -3.72 -3.27 20.18
N ARG A 62 -2.67 -4.07 20.46
CA ARG A 62 -2.26 -4.37 21.84
C ARG A 62 -1.91 -3.11 22.63
N GLU A 63 -1.08 -2.23 22.06
CA GLU A 63 -0.74 -0.94 22.68
C GLU A 63 -1.98 -0.08 22.93
N TRP A 64 -2.98 -0.12 22.04
CA TRP A 64 -4.26 0.54 22.26
C TRP A 64 -5.01 -0.02 23.47
N PHE A 65 -5.12 -1.35 23.57
CA PHE A 65 -5.78 -2.00 24.71
C PHE A 65 -5.06 -1.73 26.03
N GLU A 66 -3.72 -1.80 26.04
CA GLU A 66 -2.89 -1.48 27.20
C GLU A 66 -3.10 -0.03 27.65
N TRP A 67 -3.14 0.92 26.71
CA TRP A 67 -3.42 2.32 27.03
C TRP A 67 -4.85 2.52 27.55
N CYS A 68 -5.83 1.82 26.98
CA CYS A 68 -7.22 1.86 27.42
C CYS A 68 -7.47 1.21 28.79
N ALA A 69 -6.53 0.40 29.31
CA ALA A 69 -6.63 -0.18 30.65
C ALA A 69 -6.54 0.90 31.74
N ASN A 70 -5.96 2.06 31.44
CA ASN A 70 -5.97 3.21 32.34
C ASN A 70 -7.35 3.91 32.29
N LYS A 71 -8.17 3.67 33.33
CA LYS A 71 -9.53 4.20 33.44
C LYS A 71 -9.60 5.74 33.52
N GLU A 72 -8.54 6.41 33.94
CA GLU A 72 -8.47 7.89 33.93
C GLU A 72 -8.36 8.45 32.51
N LYS A 73 -7.80 7.67 31.58
CA LYS A 73 -7.60 8.07 30.18
C LYS A 73 -8.67 7.53 29.23
N ALA A 74 -9.33 6.42 29.58
CA ALA A 74 -10.31 5.73 28.75
C ALA A 74 -11.47 5.14 29.57
N ALA A 75 -12.39 6.00 29.99
CA ALA A 75 -13.54 5.61 30.81
C ALA A 75 -14.49 4.60 30.11
N ASP A 76 -14.57 4.66 28.78
CA ASP A 76 -15.39 3.79 27.91
C ASP A 76 -14.60 2.55 27.40
N GLY A 77 -13.52 2.17 28.10
CA GLY A 77 -12.77 0.95 27.83
C GLY A 77 -12.06 1.01 26.47
N ALA A 78 -12.24 0.01 25.62
CA ALA A 78 -11.53 -0.08 24.34
C ALA A 78 -12.29 0.53 23.14
N ILE A 79 -13.46 1.14 23.36
CA ILE A 79 -14.28 1.72 22.28
C ILE A 79 -13.48 2.76 21.51
N VAL A 80 -13.52 2.68 20.17
CA VAL A 80 -12.74 3.54 19.27
C VAL A 80 -13.64 4.62 18.66
N TYR A 81 -13.18 5.87 18.68
CA TYR A 81 -13.80 7.00 17.96
C TYR A 81 -12.75 8.08 17.72
N ASP A 82 -13.08 9.03 16.84
CA ASP A 82 -12.15 10.04 16.31
C ASP A 82 -11.34 10.78 17.40
N ALA A 83 -12.01 11.37 18.40
CA ALA A 83 -11.35 12.15 19.44
C ALA A 83 -10.40 11.31 20.31
N LYS A 84 -10.81 10.09 20.69
CA LYS A 84 -10.00 9.21 21.53
C LYS A 84 -8.82 8.61 20.77
N LEU A 85 -8.99 8.28 19.49
CA LEU A 85 -7.87 7.89 18.65
C LEU A 85 -6.83 9.02 18.56
N ALA A 86 -7.25 10.26 18.32
CA ALA A 86 -6.33 11.39 18.33
C ALA A 86 -5.64 11.60 19.69
N PHE A 87 -6.37 11.39 20.80
CA PHE A 87 -5.82 11.49 22.15
C PHE A 87 -4.75 10.42 22.41
N PHE A 88 -5.04 9.15 22.13
CA PHE A 88 -4.06 8.05 22.21
C PHE A 88 -2.79 8.34 21.39
N LEU A 89 -2.94 8.83 20.16
CA LEU A 89 -1.78 9.13 19.32
C LEU A 89 -0.89 10.21 19.93
N LYS A 90 -1.50 11.24 20.54
CA LYS A 90 -0.78 12.34 21.17
C LYS A 90 -0.17 11.96 22.52
N ASP A 91 -0.97 11.34 23.40
CA ASP A 91 -0.62 11.04 24.80
C ASP A 91 0.35 9.86 24.92
N TYR A 92 0.22 8.86 24.04
CA TYR A 92 0.99 7.63 24.11
C TYR A 92 1.88 7.40 22.88
N ALA A 93 1.33 7.40 21.67
CA ALA A 93 2.10 6.94 20.52
C ALA A 93 3.27 7.86 20.18
N LEU A 94 3.08 9.19 20.24
CA LEU A 94 4.14 10.16 20.00
C LEU A 94 5.13 10.26 21.17
N THR A 95 4.67 10.20 22.41
CA THR A 95 5.52 10.31 23.62
C THR A 95 6.44 9.10 23.77
N ARG A 96 5.94 7.90 23.48
CA ARG A 96 6.74 6.66 23.53
C ARG A 96 7.83 6.61 22.46
N GLY A 97 7.65 7.28 21.31
CA GLY A 97 8.65 7.34 20.24
C GLY A 97 9.01 5.98 19.61
N ASN A 98 10.01 5.94 18.74
CA ASN A 98 10.37 4.75 17.99
C ASN A 98 10.99 3.70 18.92
N LYS A 99 10.48 2.46 18.88
CA LYS A 99 10.95 1.35 19.73
C LYS A 99 12.38 0.89 19.39
N PHE A 100 12.78 1.02 18.13
CA PHE A 100 14.04 0.50 17.63
C PHE A 100 15.06 1.60 17.36
N LYS A 101 14.59 2.76 16.88
CA LYS A 101 15.47 3.89 16.58
C LYS A 101 15.57 4.80 17.79
N LYS A 102 16.79 4.96 18.30
CA LYS A 102 17.13 5.89 19.37
C LYS A 102 17.92 7.07 18.82
N ASN A 103 17.80 8.21 19.48
CA ASN A 103 18.64 9.37 19.26
C ASN A 103 20.02 9.15 19.91
N ALA A 104 20.98 10.05 19.66
CA ALA A 104 22.33 9.95 20.20
C ALA A 104 22.38 9.98 21.74
N ASP A 105 21.40 10.63 22.36
CA ASP A 105 21.20 10.69 23.82
C ASP A 105 20.51 9.43 24.40
N GLY A 106 20.22 8.42 23.57
CA GLY A 106 19.52 7.20 23.97
C GLY A 106 18.00 7.34 24.08
N SER A 107 17.44 8.54 23.90
CA SER A 107 15.98 8.77 23.90
C SER A 107 15.33 8.14 22.65
N PRO A 108 14.06 7.68 22.73
CA PRO A 108 13.34 7.18 21.56
C PRO A 108 13.22 8.25 20.47
N ALA A 109 13.60 7.92 19.23
CA ALA A 109 13.46 8.84 18.12
C ALA A 109 11.97 9.14 17.84
N PRO A 110 11.59 10.35 17.38
CA PRO A 110 10.19 10.67 17.12
C PRO A 110 9.59 9.75 16.04
N LEU A 111 8.29 9.43 16.17
CA LEU A 111 7.58 8.65 15.16
C LEU A 111 7.36 9.46 13.88
N GLY A 112 7.78 8.88 12.74
CA GLY A 112 7.47 9.42 11.43
C GLY A 112 5.99 9.30 11.08
N ARG A 113 5.55 10.11 10.10
CA ARG A 113 4.15 10.15 9.61
C ARG A 113 3.59 8.77 9.28
N GLU A 114 4.35 7.93 8.57
CA GLU A 114 3.88 6.60 8.16
C GLU A 114 3.72 5.65 9.35
N SER A 115 4.56 5.77 10.38
CA SER A 115 4.40 5.00 11.62
C SER A 115 3.12 5.40 12.36
N VAL A 116 2.83 6.70 12.45
CA VAL A 116 1.59 7.22 13.04
C VAL A 116 0.37 6.76 12.23
N LEU A 117 0.43 6.83 10.90
CA LEU A 117 -0.62 6.32 10.02
C LEU A 117 -0.85 4.82 10.19
N ALA A 118 0.20 4.04 10.48
CA ALA A 118 0.05 2.62 10.75
C ALA A 118 -0.71 2.36 12.07
N TYR A 119 -0.57 3.20 13.11
CA TYR A 119 -1.44 3.15 14.29
C TYR A 119 -2.88 3.50 13.94
N VAL A 120 -3.11 4.58 13.20
CA VAL A 120 -4.46 4.96 12.75
C VAL A 120 -5.13 3.80 12.02
N LYS A 121 -4.45 3.20 11.03
CA LYS A 121 -5.00 2.07 10.28
C LYS A 121 -5.31 0.86 11.17
N ALA A 122 -4.42 0.52 12.10
CA ALA A 122 -4.62 -0.61 13.01
C ALA A 122 -5.77 -0.38 14.01
N VAL A 123 -5.97 0.84 14.50
CA VAL A 123 -7.05 1.16 15.44
C VAL A 123 -8.39 1.38 14.71
N VAL A 124 -8.37 1.94 13.49
CA VAL A 124 -9.57 1.98 12.63
C VAL A 124 -10.03 0.56 12.26
N ASP A 125 -9.09 -0.37 12.07
CA ASP A 125 -9.43 -1.79 11.90
C ASP A 125 -10.18 -2.37 13.12
N LEU A 126 -9.79 -1.98 14.35
CA LEU A 126 -10.56 -2.34 15.54
C LEU A 126 -11.95 -1.71 15.51
N TYR A 127 -12.06 -0.43 15.14
CA TYR A 127 -13.35 0.25 15.04
C TYR A 127 -14.33 -0.52 14.15
N HIS A 128 -13.88 -0.98 12.97
CA HIS A 128 -14.72 -1.78 12.08
C HIS A 128 -15.22 -3.07 12.77
N GLN A 129 -14.32 -3.80 13.44
CA GLN A 129 -14.69 -4.99 14.23
C GLN A 129 -15.70 -4.67 15.35
N GLN A 130 -15.59 -3.52 16.00
CA GLN A 130 -16.50 -3.11 17.08
C GLN A 130 -17.89 -2.70 16.57
N VAL A 131 -17.94 -2.07 15.39
CA VAL A 131 -19.20 -1.73 14.70
C VAL A 131 -19.88 -3.00 14.20
N GLU A 132 -19.11 -3.93 13.62
CA GLU A 132 -19.59 -5.25 13.18
C GLU A 132 -20.19 -6.06 14.32
N ALA A 133 -19.57 -6.00 15.50
CA ALA A 133 -20.07 -6.64 16.71
C ALA A 133 -21.22 -5.87 17.40
N GLY A 134 -21.63 -4.70 16.86
CA GLY A 134 -22.80 -3.95 17.29
C GLY A 134 -22.66 -3.11 18.57
N PHE A 135 -21.48 -3.08 19.21
CA PHE A 135 -21.30 -2.36 20.47
C PHE A 135 -20.68 -0.96 20.33
N ASN A 136 -20.12 -0.63 19.16
CA ASN A 136 -19.66 0.73 18.89
C ASN A 136 -20.68 1.49 18.05
N LYS A 137 -21.28 2.53 18.65
CA LYS A 137 -22.31 3.38 18.04
C LYS A 137 -21.76 4.67 17.43
N HIS A 138 -20.44 4.90 17.48
CA HIS A 138 -19.85 6.10 16.92
C HIS A 138 -19.84 6.06 15.39
N THR A 139 -20.02 7.23 14.77
CA THR A 139 -20.14 7.37 13.32
C THR A 139 -18.84 7.07 12.56
N MET A 140 -17.68 7.37 13.16
CA MET A 140 -16.38 7.08 12.54
C MET A 140 -15.21 7.13 13.54
N ALA A 141 -14.17 6.34 13.27
CA ALA A 141 -12.89 6.37 14.01
C ALA A 141 -11.84 7.32 13.44
N ARG A 142 -11.89 7.64 12.13
CA ARG A 142 -10.97 8.57 11.47
C ARG A 142 -11.76 9.73 10.88
N GLY A 143 -12.07 10.69 11.74
CA GLY A 143 -12.82 11.88 11.39
C GLY A 143 -11.95 13.13 11.29
N PRO A 144 -12.56 14.33 11.42
CA PRO A 144 -11.87 15.60 11.31
C PRO A 144 -10.73 15.79 12.31
N ILE A 145 -10.82 15.22 13.51
CA ILE A 145 -9.83 15.41 14.57
C ILE A 145 -8.55 14.64 14.24
N VAL A 146 -8.65 13.35 13.90
CA VAL A 146 -7.48 12.56 13.49
C VAL A 146 -6.86 13.14 12.22
N LYS A 147 -7.66 13.64 11.27
CA LYS A 147 -7.14 14.32 10.07
C LYS A 147 -6.32 15.57 10.43
N ARG A 148 -6.87 16.47 11.24
CA ARG A 148 -6.16 17.68 11.71
C ARG A 148 -4.90 17.34 12.52
N PHE A 149 -4.94 16.28 13.32
CA PHE A 149 -3.79 15.78 14.05
C PHE A 149 -2.66 15.35 13.10
N LEU A 150 -2.96 14.53 12.09
CA LEU A 150 -1.98 14.07 11.10
C LEU A 150 -1.38 15.23 10.29
N ASP A 151 -2.22 16.19 9.89
CA ASP A 151 -1.77 17.38 9.16
C ASP A 151 -0.85 18.24 10.04
N THR A 152 -1.21 18.43 11.31
CA THR A 152 -0.40 19.17 12.28
C THR A 152 0.93 18.48 12.53
N HIS A 153 0.94 17.15 12.69
CA HIS A 153 2.16 16.36 12.86
C HIS A 153 3.10 16.52 11.67
N THR A 154 2.55 16.42 10.46
CA THR A 154 3.32 16.59 9.22
C THR A 154 3.94 17.98 9.15
N LYS A 155 3.17 19.04 9.43
CA LYS A 155 3.65 20.42 9.44
C LYS A 155 4.73 20.65 10.51
N LYS A 156 4.56 20.08 11.72
CA LYS A 156 5.55 20.15 12.81
C LYS A 156 6.86 19.49 12.41
N GLU A 157 6.81 18.29 11.84
CA GLU A 157 8.02 17.63 11.34
C GLU A 157 8.71 18.44 10.25
N THR A 158 7.98 18.91 9.23
CA THR A 158 8.57 19.77 8.19
C THR A 158 9.21 21.04 8.77
N ARG A 159 8.57 21.69 9.75
CA ARG A 159 9.13 22.86 10.43
C ARG A 159 10.38 22.50 11.24
N ARG A 160 10.34 21.40 12.01
CA ARG A 160 11.46 20.90 12.80
C ARG A 160 12.69 20.66 11.92
N LYS A 161 12.52 19.91 10.82
CA LYS A 161 13.60 19.66 9.85
C LYS A 161 14.21 20.94 9.29
N ARG A 162 13.40 21.96 9.03
CA ARG A 162 13.88 23.28 8.58
C ARG A 162 14.63 24.03 9.65
N THR A 163 14.13 24.05 10.90
CA THR A 163 14.76 24.74 12.03
C THR A 163 16.07 24.08 12.46
N GLU A 164 16.15 22.75 12.38
CA GLU A 164 17.36 21.98 12.68
C GLU A 164 18.36 21.95 11.51
N TYR A 165 18.07 22.63 10.40
CA TYR A 165 18.88 22.62 9.18
C TYR A 165 19.22 21.20 8.69
N GLU A 166 18.28 20.25 8.83
CA GLU A 166 18.47 18.91 8.29
C GLU A 166 18.72 19.02 6.78
N ASP A 167 19.75 18.32 6.30
CA ASP A 167 20.12 18.31 4.90
C ASP A 167 18.91 17.90 4.04
N ARG A 168 18.53 18.80 3.13
CA ARG A 168 17.38 18.61 2.24
C ARG A 168 17.70 17.66 1.09
N GLY A 169 18.98 17.43 0.80
CA GLY A 169 19.47 16.44 -0.16
C GLY A 169 19.48 15.02 0.40
N LYS A 170 19.41 14.86 1.73
CA LYS A 170 19.41 13.56 2.38
C LYS A 170 18.17 12.73 2.04
N ASN A 171 18.35 11.46 1.71
CA ASN A 171 17.35 10.54 1.18
C ASN A 171 16.64 11.06 -0.09
N THR A 172 17.33 11.86 -0.90
CA THR A 172 16.83 12.30 -2.21
C THR A 172 17.63 11.64 -3.33
N LEU A 173 17.41 12.06 -4.58
CA LEU A 173 18.12 11.53 -5.75
C LEU A 173 19.65 11.65 -5.64
N ASN A 174 20.14 12.65 -4.90
CA ASN A 174 21.57 12.89 -4.73
C ASN A 174 22.20 12.01 -3.62
N ASP A 175 21.40 11.27 -2.84
CA ASP A 175 21.85 10.35 -1.79
C ASP A 175 22.05 8.92 -2.34
N GLY A 176 22.26 8.80 -3.65
CA GLY A 176 22.52 7.56 -4.37
C GLY A 176 24.02 7.30 -4.59
N TYR A 177 24.33 6.26 -5.35
CA TYR A 177 25.69 6.03 -5.83
C TYR A 177 26.07 7.06 -6.91
N THR A 178 27.35 7.42 -6.93
CA THR A 178 28.00 8.12 -8.04
C THR A 178 28.14 7.21 -9.28
N ASP A 179 28.41 7.79 -10.45
CA ASP A 179 28.66 7.01 -11.68
C ASP A 179 29.82 6.01 -11.53
N GLN A 180 30.87 6.41 -10.80
CA GLN A 180 32.01 5.53 -10.51
C GLN A 180 31.65 4.40 -9.54
N GLU A 181 30.77 4.65 -8.57
CA GLU A 181 30.25 3.62 -7.67
C GLU A 181 29.32 2.66 -8.42
N LEU A 182 28.45 3.18 -9.29
CA LEU A 182 27.61 2.37 -10.15
C LEU A 182 28.43 1.42 -11.02
N LEU A 183 29.53 1.93 -11.59
CA LEU A 183 30.50 1.14 -12.35
C LEU A 183 31.14 0.06 -11.49
N ARG A 184 31.68 0.42 -10.31
CA ARG A 184 32.31 -0.53 -9.38
C ARG A 184 31.36 -1.64 -8.93
N ILE A 185 30.09 -1.32 -8.64
CA ILE A 185 29.06 -2.30 -8.29
C ILE A 185 28.84 -3.27 -9.46
N ASN A 186 28.76 -2.77 -10.68
CA ASN A 186 28.56 -3.58 -11.87
C ASN A 186 29.77 -4.48 -12.18
N GLN A 187 30.99 -3.97 -12.02
CA GLN A 187 32.23 -4.72 -12.18
C GLN A 187 32.37 -5.80 -11.10
N TYR A 188 31.99 -5.49 -9.85
CA TYR A 188 31.97 -6.45 -8.75
C TYR A 188 31.15 -7.70 -9.09
N PHE A 189 29.96 -7.54 -9.68
CA PHE A 189 29.16 -8.69 -10.10
C PHE A 189 29.80 -9.51 -11.23
N LEU A 190 30.53 -8.86 -12.14
CA LEU A 190 31.20 -9.53 -13.25
C LEU A 190 32.44 -10.32 -12.79
N VAL A 191 33.26 -9.73 -11.91
CA VAL A 191 34.49 -10.34 -11.40
C VAL A 191 34.23 -11.64 -10.64
N GLN A 192 33.06 -11.78 -10.01
CA GLN A 192 32.70 -13.01 -9.31
C GLN A 192 32.45 -14.22 -10.21
N ASN A 193 32.30 -14.00 -11.53
CA ASN A 193 32.25 -15.03 -12.57
C ASN A 193 31.35 -16.24 -12.23
N ASN A 194 30.13 -15.99 -11.75
CA ASN A 194 29.15 -17.03 -11.51
C ASN A 194 27.74 -16.56 -11.87
N ILE A 195 26.85 -17.53 -12.06
CA ILE A 195 25.48 -17.27 -12.53
C ILE A 195 24.65 -16.44 -11.54
N PHE A 196 24.87 -16.62 -10.23
CA PHE A 196 24.13 -15.88 -9.20
C PHE A 196 24.52 -14.39 -9.20
N SER A 197 25.78 -14.08 -9.45
CA SER A 197 26.25 -12.70 -9.55
C SER A 197 25.72 -12.01 -10.80
N LEU A 198 25.59 -12.71 -11.94
CA LEU A 198 24.91 -12.19 -13.13
C LEU A 198 23.42 -11.97 -12.90
N ARG A 199 22.73 -12.89 -12.20
CA ARG A 199 21.33 -12.69 -11.78
C ARG A 199 21.20 -11.45 -10.89
N ASN A 200 22.10 -11.29 -9.92
CA ASN A 200 22.11 -10.12 -9.03
C ASN A 200 22.39 -8.82 -9.81
N LYS A 201 23.27 -8.86 -10.82
CA LYS A 201 23.51 -7.74 -11.74
C LYS A 201 22.25 -7.35 -12.51
N VAL A 202 21.48 -8.33 -13.02
CA VAL A 202 20.18 -8.07 -13.68
C VAL A 202 19.20 -7.44 -12.70
N CYS A 203 19.00 -8.03 -11.52
CA CYS A 203 18.08 -7.50 -10.50
C CYS A 203 18.46 -6.06 -10.07
N PHE A 204 19.76 -5.79 -9.91
CA PHE A 204 20.27 -4.47 -9.62
C PHE A 204 20.00 -3.49 -10.79
N SER A 205 20.29 -3.91 -12.02
CA SER A 205 20.06 -3.11 -13.23
C SER A 205 18.59 -2.78 -13.45
N MET A 206 17.69 -3.73 -13.19
CA MET A 206 16.25 -3.52 -13.18
C MET A 206 15.82 -2.53 -12.10
N SER A 207 16.39 -2.63 -10.89
CA SER A 207 16.08 -1.69 -9.81
C SER A 207 16.56 -0.28 -10.13
N HIS A 208 17.73 -0.15 -10.77
CA HIS A 208 18.31 1.14 -11.18
C HIS A 208 17.57 1.75 -12.38
N ALA A 209 17.52 1.04 -13.50
CA ALA A 209 17.04 1.57 -14.77
C ALA A 209 15.51 1.56 -14.88
N MET A 210 14.85 0.55 -14.33
CA MET A 210 13.39 0.40 -14.40
C MET A 210 12.67 0.85 -13.12
N LEU A 211 13.41 1.32 -12.11
CA LEU A 211 12.89 1.75 -10.79
C LEU A 211 12.06 0.68 -10.08
N MET A 212 12.35 -0.59 -10.35
CA MET A 212 11.63 -1.70 -9.75
C MET A 212 12.04 -1.90 -8.29
N ARG A 213 11.08 -2.31 -7.46
CA ARG A 213 11.37 -2.79 -6.10
C ARG A 213 11.94 -4.20 -6.18
N SER A 214 12.73 -4.59 -5.19
CA SER A 214 13.36 -5.92 -5.15
C SER A 214 12.36 -7.08 -5.29
N GLU A 215 11.21 -7.02 -4.61
CA GLU A 215 10.14 -8.02 -4.75
C GLU A 215 9.65 -8.14 -6.19
N THR A 216 9.43 -7.02 -6.87
CA THR A 216 8.98 -6.98 -8.25
C THR A 216 10.07 -7.47 -9.21
N ALA A 217 11.30 -6.99 -9.04
CA ALA A 217 12.43 -7.37 -9.90
C ALA A 217 12.75 -8.87 -9.81
N LEU A 218 12.69 -9.44 -8.59
CA LEU A 218 12.93 -10.88 -8.38
C LEU A 218 11.78 -11.75 -8.85
N GLY A 219 10.53 -11.26 -8.80
CA GLY A 219 9.37 -12.00 -9.26
C GLY A 219 9.08 -11.84 -10.76
N THR A 220 9.84 -10.98 -11.47
CA THR A 220 9.61 -10.73 -12.89
C THR A 220 9.94 -11.99 -13.68
N GLN A 221 9.00 -12.43 -14.51
CA GLN A 221 9.17 -13.59 -15.38
C GLN A 221 9.53 -13.13 -16.80
N LEU A 222 10.04 -14.04 -17.62
CA LEU A 222 10.35 -13.75 -19.03
C LEU A 222 9.15 -13.20 -19.82
N PRO A 223 7.89 -13.69 -19.68
CA PRO A 223 6.72 -13.12 -20.35
C PRO A 223 6.38 -11.69 -19.95
N ASP A 224 6.82 -11.25 -18.77
CA ASP A 224 6.61 -9.87 -18.33
C ASP A 224 7.52 -8.90 -19.09
N LEU A 225 8.58 -9.40 -19.72
CA LEU A 225 9.55 -8.63 -20.47
C LEU A 225 9.18 -8.57 -21.96
N LEU A 226 9.13 -7.36 -22.49
CA LEU A 226 8.90 -7.10 -23.91
C LEU A 226 9.89 -6.07 -24.45
N ILE A 227 10.18 -6.17 -25.74
CA ILE A 227 11.01 -5.21 -26.46
C ILE A 227 10.10 -4.22 -27.19
N MET A 228 10.34 -2.93 -26.99
CA MET A 228 9.62 -1.86 -27.66
C MET A 228 10.59 -0.99 -28.46
N GLU A 229 10.32 -0.84 -29.76
CA GLU A 229 11.07 0.10 -30.60
C GLU A 229 10.60 1.53 -30.33
N LEU A 230 11.54 2.41 -29.98
CA LEU A 230 11.31 3.83 -29.84
C LEU A 230 11.67 4.53 -31.14
N LYS A 231 10.65 4.80 -31.95
CA LYS A 231 10.79 5.52 -33.23
C LYS A 231 11.33 6.94 -32.99
N ASN A 232 12.14 7.42 -33.93
CA ASN A 232 12.66 8.81 -33.97
C ASN A 232 13.57 9.22 -32.79
N GLN A 233 14.19 8.27 -32.08
CA GLN A 233 15.10 8.58 -30.96
C GLN A 233 16.59 8.73 -31.37
N GLY A 234 16.88 8.77 -32.67
CA GLY A 234 18.24 8.92 -33.19
C GLY A 234 18.43 8.35 -34.59
N PRO A 235 19.66 8.38 -35.10
CA PRO A 235 19.99 7.87 -36.44
C PRO A 235 19.93 6.34 -36.56
N SER A 236 19.97 5.63 -35.42
CA SER A 236 19.90 4.16 -35.36
C SER A 236 18.63 3.71 -34.63
N SER A 237 18.17 2.49 -34.93
CA SER A 237 17.04 1.87 -34.23
C SER A 237 17.29 1.82 -32.71
N CYS A 238 16.36 2.38 -31.95
CA CYS A 238 16.41 2.45 -30.49
C CYS A 238 15.38 1.49 -29.91
N PHE A 239 15.82 0.60 -29.02
CA PHE A 239 14.96 -0.38 -28.35
C PHE A 239 15.00 -0.15 -26.84
N ALA A 240 13.84 -0.28 -26.22
CA ALA A 240 13.68 -0.34 -24.77
C ALA A 240 13.28 -1.76 -24.37
N ILE A 241 13.88 -2.28 -23.31
CA ILE A 241 13.33 -3.43 -22.59
C ILE A 241 12.28 -2.88 -21.63
N VAL A 242 11.07 -3.41 -21.69
CA VAL A 242 9.95 -3.00 -20.85
C VAL A 242 9.52 -4.21 -20.02
N ALA A 243 9.43 -4.02 -18.71
CA ALA A 243 8.88 -4.98 -17.77
C ALA A 243 7.45 -4.56 -17.40
N THR A 244 6.49 -5.46 -17.60
CA THR A 244 5.10 -5.28 -17.18
C THR A 244 4.96 -5.72 -15.73
N ILE A 245 4.56 -4.81 -14.87
CA ILE A 245 4.45 -5.01 -13.42
C ILE A 245 2.97 -5.14 -13.08
N THR A 246 2.53 -6.37 -12.84
CA THR A 246 1.14 -6.69 -12.45
C THR A 246 1.03 -7.08 -10.98
N PHE A 247 2.16 -7.24 -10.27
CA PHE A 247 2.19 -7.70 -8.88
C PHE A 247 3.13 -6.86 -8.02
N GLY A 248 3.02 -7.04 -6.70
CA GLY A 248 3.91 -6.46 -5.70
C GLY A 248 3.16 -5.84 -4.54
N LYS A 249 3.85 -5.63 -3.41
CA LYS A 249 3.23 -5.17 -2.15
C LYS A 249 2.34 -3.92 -2.26
N THR A 250 2.69 -2.98 -3.15
CA THR A 250 1.93 -1.74 -3.38
C THR A 250 0.92 -1.84 -4.51
N ASN A 251 0.97 -2.91 -5.30
CA ASN A 251 0.09 -3.16 -6.44
C ASN A 251 -0.78 -4.40 -6.17
N LYS A 252 -1.63 -4.31 -5.16
CA LYS A 252 -2.50 -5.43 -4.73
C LYS A 252 -3.66 -5.70 -5.69
N ASP A 253 -4.04 -4.69 -6.46
CA ASP A 253 -5.21 -4.73 -7.34
C ASP A 253 -4.87 -5.24 -8.75
N GLY A 254 -3.62 -5.62 -9.01
CA GLY A 254 -3.20 -6.11 -10.32
C GLY A 254 -3.11 -5.03 -11.41
N LYS A 255 -3.01 -3.74 -11.02
CA LYS A 255 -2.97 -2.64 -11.99
C LYS A 255 -1.70 -2.74 -12.83
N ILE A 256 -1.84 -2.66 -14.15
CA ILE A 256 -0.70 -2.73 -15.05
C ILE A 256 0.17 -1.49 -14.85
N GLN A 257 1.42 -1.71 -14.46
CA GLN A 257 2.48 -0.70 -14.38
C GLN A 257 3.62 -1.11 -15.30
N TYR A 258 4.48 -0.16 -15.69
CA TYR A 258 5.61 -0.43 -16.57
C TYR A 258 6.90 0.08 -15.95
N GLY A 259 7.92 -0.77 -15.95
CA GLY A 259 9.31 -0.37 -15.81
C GLY A 259 9.98 -0.46 -17.18
N SER A 260 10.83 0.48 -17.56
CA SER A 260 11.52 0.42 -18.84
C SER A 260 12.98 0.81 -18.73
N ALA A 261 13.83 0.21 -19.54
CA ALA A 261 15.25 0.47 -19.57
C ALA A 261 15.73 0.67 -21.01
N LEU A 262 16.53 1.71 -21.23
CA LEU A 262 17.22 1.97 -22.49
C LEU A 262 18.63 1.39 -22.48
N ARG A 263 19.24 1.28 -23.66
CA ARG A 263 20.67 0.96 -23.76
C ARG A 263 21.48 2.12 -23.17
N HIS A 264 22.39 1.78 -22.28
CA HIS A 264 23.37 2.73 -21.76
C HIS A 264 24.55 2.87 -22.73
N ARG A 265 25.18 4.05 -22.77
CA ARG A 265 26.36 4.32 -23.62
C ARG A 265 27.55 3.47 -23.19
N ASP A 266 27.78 3.41 -21.89
CA ASP A 266 28.77 2.52 -21.28
C ASP A 266 28.18 1.10 -21.15
N VAL A 267 28.90 0.14 -21.73
CA VAL A 267 28.51 -1.28 -21.79
C VAL A 267 28.54 -1.96 -20.43
N GLU A 268 29.40 -1.53 -19.50
CA GLU A 268 29.59 -2.21 -18.22
C GLU A 268 28.40 -2.02 -17.27
N VAL A 269 27.70 -0.90 -17.39
CA VAL A 269 26.51 -0.54 -16.61
C VAL A 269 25.21 -0.68 -17.41
N CYS A 270 25.29 -1.19 -18.65
CA CYS A 270 24.13 -1.26 -19.53
C CYS A 270 23.12 -2.32 -19.07
N PRO A 271 21.84 -1.97 -18.83
CA PRO A 271 20.84 -2.94 -18.39
C PRO A 271 20.57 -3.99 -19.47
N HIS A 272 20.58 -3.63 -20.76
CA HIS A 272 20.48 -4.60 -21.86
C HIS A 272 21.67 -5.58 -21.85
N GLY A 273 22.87 -5.07 -21.59
CA GLY A 273 24.07 -5.89 -21.46
C GLY A 273 23.96 -6.88 -20.30
N ALA A 274 23.42 -6.44 -19.16
CA ALA A 274 23.19 -7.32 -18.01
C ALA A 274 22.23 -8.47 -18.34
N PHE A 275 21.09 -8.19 -19.01
CA PHE A 275 20.16 -9.24 -19.46
C PHE A 275 20.83 -10.21 -20.44
N ALA A 276 21.54 -9.68 -21.45
CA ALA A 276 22.20 -10.49 -22.45
C ALA A 276 23.27 -11.42 -21.83
N GLN A 277 24.10 -10.90 -20.92
CA GLN A 277 25.11 -11.68 -20.20
C GLN A 277 24.48 -12.79 -19.37
N TYR A 278 23.37 -12.50 -18.68
CA TYR A 278 22.67 -13.49 -17.87
C TYR A 278 22.05 -14.60 -18.72
N PHE A 279 21.29 -14.25 -19.77
CA PHE A 279 20.69 -15.25 -20.67
C PHE A 279 21.75 -16.06 -21.42
N PHE A 280 22.83 -15.43 -21.86
CA PHE A 280 23.96 -16.14 -22.46
C PHE A 280 24.54 -17.15 -21.47
N SER A 281 24.79 -16.74 -20.23
CA SER A 281 25.30 -17.65 -19.21
C SER A 281 24.33 -18.79 -18.90
N LEU A 282 23.00 -18.55 -18.89
CA LEU A 282 22.01 -19.60 -18.64
C LEU A 282 21.98 -20.64 -19.77
N PHE A 283 21.83 -20.21 -21.02
CA PHE A 283 21.54 -21.13 -22.11
C PHE A 283 22.80 -21.68 -22.79
N HIS A 284 23.90 -20.90 -22.83
CA HIS A 284 25.12 -21.30 -23.54
C HIS A 284 26.21 -21.82 -22.61
N HIS A 285 26.34 -21.27 -21.39
CA HIS A 285 27.38 -21.71 -20.46
C HIS A 285 26.89 -22.79 -19.49
N GLN A 286 25.70 -22.62 -18.90
CA GLN A 286 25.10 -23.63 -18.02
C GLN A 286 24.36 -24.74 -18.80
N ASN A 287 24.26 -24.61 -20.14
CA ASN A 287 23.56 -25.56 -21.02
C ASN A 287 22.14 -25.90 -20.54
N LEU A 288 21.44 -24.92 -19.94
CA LEU A 288 20.02 -25.08 -19.67
C LEU A 288 19.27 -25.19 -21.02
N PRO A 289 18.25 -26.06 -21.10
CA PRO A 289 17.47 -26.19 -22.32
C PRO A 289 16.90 -24.82 -22.70
N PHE A 290 17.09 -24.45 -23.96
CA PHE A 290 16.53 -23.21 -24.46
C PHE A 290 15.00 -23.26 -24.34
N PRO A 291 14.33 -22.16 -23.98
CA PRO A 291 12.92 -22.20 -23.68
C PRO A 291 12.09 -22.56 -24.90
N ASN A 292 11.05 -23.38 -24.69
CA ASN A 292 10.12 -23.69 -25.76
C ASN A 292 9.14 -22.51 -25.93
N PHE A 293 9.07 -21.98 -27.15
CA PHE A 293 8.14 -20.89 -27.49
C PHE A 293 6.98 -21.35 -28.38
N SER A 294 6.75 -22.67 -28.49
CA SER A 294 5.72 -23.24 -29.36
C SER A 294 4.31 -22.90 -28.89
N THR A 295 4.07 -22.86 -27.57
CA THR A 295 2.78 -22.46 -27.01
C THR A 295 2.93 -21.33 -26.00
N ARG A 296 1.84 -20.59 -25.78
CA ARG A 296 1.81 -19.51 -24.77
C ARG A 296 2.06 -19.99 -23.35
N ARG A 297 1.74 -21.26 -23.05
CA ARG A 297 1.96 -21.86 -21.74
C ARG A 297 3.45 -22.10 -21.49
N ASP A 298 4.18 -22.52 -22.51
CA ASP A 298 5.59 -22.93 -22.39
C ASP A 298 6.52 -21.77 -22.01
N CYS A 299 6.09 -20.52 -22.23
CA CYS A 299 6.85 -19.33 -21.88
C CYS A 299 6.65 -18.88 -20.41
N GLN A 300 5.62 -19.38 -19.71
CA GLN A 300 5.15 -18.81 -18.43
C GLN A 300 6.01 -19.13 -17.19
N ASP A 301 6.85 -20.17 -17.26
CA ASP A 301 7.59 -20.68 -16.09
C ASP A 301 9.08 -20.26 -16.07
N LEU A 302 9.47 -19.25 -16.85
CA LEU A 302 10.87 -18.84 -17.11
C LEU A 302 11.26 -17.50 -16.48
#